data_AF-A0A455VMQ2-F1
#
_entry.id   AF-A0A455VMQ2-F1
#
_cell.length_a   1.000
_cell.length_b   1.000
_cell.length_c   1.000
_cell.angle_alpha   90.00
_cell.angle_beta   90.00
_cell.angle_gamma   90.00
#
_symmetry.space_group_name_H-M   'P 1'
#
loop_
_entity.id
_entity.type
_entity.pdbx_description
1 polymer ?
#
loop_
_entity_poly.entity_id
_entity_poly.type
_entity_poly.pdbx_seq_one_letter_code
_entity_poly.pdbx_strand_id
1 'polypeptide(L)'
;MIEARKMRPEADFWIGVEAGIEENMTFAWITIENPHTQGESRCASLMVPETILQGIRAGRELGSEMAKITGNAEVKRQGGAIGIFTNGQLSRTSVYHQALLLALVPFHNPIYQQHSQ
;
A
#
# COMPACT_ATOMS: atom_id res chain seq x y z
N MET A 1 3.56 -6.27 11.52
CA MET A 1 4.82 -7.06 11.41
C MET A 1 5.09 -7.91 12.65
N ILE A 2 5.23 -7.31 13.84
CA ILE A 2 5.52 -8.05 15.10
C ILE A 2 4.58 -9.25 15.34
N GLU A 3 3.27 -9.04 15.22
CA GLU A 3 2.29 -10.12 15.45
C GLU A 3 2.36 -11.22 14.39
N ALA A 4 2.65 -10.87 13.13
CA ALA A 4 2.84 -11.85 12.05
C ALA A 4 4.08 -12.72 12.32
N ARG A 5 5.19 -12.11 12.79
CA ARG A 5 6.41 -12.82 13.19
C ARG A 5 6.19 -13.77 14.36
N LYS A 6 5.41 -13.36 15.36
CA LYS A 6 5.05 -14.23 16.49
C LYS A 6 4.18 -15.42 16.07
N MET A 7 3.23 -15.19 15.17
CA MET A 7 2.29 -16.20 14.70
C MET A 7 2.92 -17.21 13.73
N ARG A 8 3.91 -16.77 12.95
CA ARG A 8 4.60 -17.57 11.92
C ARG A 8 6.10 -17.29 11.94
N PRO A 9 6.83 -17.68 13.01
CA PRO A 9 8.27 -17.43 13.12
C PRO A 9 9.09 -18.21 12.08
N GLU A 10 8.52 -19.25 11.48
CA GLU A 10 9.14 -20.12 10.48
C GLU A 10 9.14 -19.55 9.05
N ALA A 11 8.44 -18.45 8.80
CA ALA A 11 8.34 -17.89 7.45
C ALA A 11 9.69 -17.30 6.99
N ASP A 12 10.01 -17.47 5.70
CA ASP A 12 11.19 -16.84 5.11
C ASP A 12 11.06 -15.31 5.04
N PHE A 13 9.82 -14.83 4.85
CA PHE A 13 9.49 -13.42 4.74
C PHE A 13 8.18 -13.10 5.45
N TRP A 14 8.11 -11.90 6.01
CA TRP A 14 6.88 -11.24 6.43
C TRP A 14 6.66 -10.01 5.57
N ILE A 15 5.41 -9.76 5.19
CA ILE A 15 5.03 -8.62 4.35
C ILE A 15 3.91 -7.85 5.04
N GLY A 16 4.11 -6.55 5.23
CA GLY A 16 3.10 -5.60 5.68
C GLY A 16 2.69 -4.70 4.52
N VAL A 17 1.38 -4.51 4.35
CA VAL A 17 0.82 -3.55 3.39
C VAL A 17 -0.21 -2.71 4.13
N GLU A 18 0.09 -1.43 4.32
CA GLU A 18 -0.75 -0.53 5.11
C GLU A 18 -1.12 0.70 4.27
N ALA A 19 -2.42 0.91 4.06
CA ALA A 19 -2.91 2.08 3.35
C ALA A 19 -3.01 3.28 4.30
N GLY A 20 -2.67 4.47 3.80
CA GLY A 20 -2.67 5.70 4.59
C GLY A 20 -3.22 6.88 3.81
N ILE A 21 -3.50 7.95 4.56
CA ILE A 21 -3.83 9.27 4.02
C ILE A 21 -2.97 10.31 4.77
N GLU A 22 -2.30 11.14 4.01
CA GLU A 22 -1.49 12.27 4.48
C GLU A 22 -1.97 13.49 3.69
N GLU A 23 -2.39 14.54 4.40
CA GLU A 23 -3.04 15.72 3.82
C GLU A 23 -4.25 15.34 2.93
N ASN A 24 -4.12 15.50 1.61
CA ASN A 24 -5.12 15.15 0.61
C ASN A 24 -4.69 13.95 -0.26
N MET A 25 -3.64 13.23 0.11
CA MET A 25 -3.07 12.14 -0.67
C MET A 25 -3.33 10.80 -0.01
N THR A 26 -3.76 9.80 -0.77
CA THR A 26 -3.79 8.40 -0.33
C THR A 26 -2.63 7.61 -0.93
N PHE A 27 -2.07 6.70 -0.15
CA PHE A 27 -0.93 5.84 -0.52
C PHE A 27 -0.99 4.53 0.26
N ALA A 28 -0.01 3.65 0.05
CA ALA A 28 0.27 2.55 0.95
C ALA A 28 1.77 2.37 1.17
N TRP A 29 2.13 2.05 2.40
CA TRP A 29 3.44 1.54 2.76
C TRP A 29 3.48 0.03 2.55
N ILE A 30 4.57 -0.43 1.96
CA ILE A 30 4.91 -1.84 1.83
C ILE A 30 6.21 -2.06 2.58
N THR A 31 6.18 -2.98 3.53
CA THR A 31 7.36 -3.41 4.29
C THR A 31 7.54 -4.90 4.09
N ILE A 32 8.77 -5.31 3.77
CA ILE A 32 9.17 -6.70 3.66
C ILE A 32 10.30 -6.91 4.65
N GLU A 33 10.24 -8.00 5.39
CA GLU A 33 11.22 -8.34 6.40
C GLU A 33 11.55 -9.84 6.32
N ASN A 34 12.82 -10.17 6.53
CA ASN A 34 13.27 -11.50 6.93
C ASN A 34 14.07 -11.37 8.24
N PRO A 35 14.63 -12.45 8.83
CA PRO A 35 15.36 -12.36 10.09
C PRO A 35 16.56 -11.40 10.12
N HIS A 36 17.08 -10.98 8.96
CA HIS A 36 18.34 -10.23 8.83
C HIS A 36 18.20 -8.89 8.11
N THR A 37 17.12 -8.66 7.38
CA THR A 37 16.98 -7.55 6.44
C THR A 37 15.54 -7.08 6.41
N GLN A 38 15.39 -5.75 6.35
CA GLN A 38 14.12 -5.08 6.13
C GLN A 38 14.25 -4.19 4.91
N GLY A 39 13.23 -4.22 4.06
CA GLY A 39 13.06 -3.29 2.97
C GLY A 39 11.68 -2.65 3.04
N GLU A 40 11.60 -1.39 2.65
CA GLU A 40 10.37 -0.64 2.67
C GLU A 40 10.26 0.25 1.44
N SER A 41 9.02 0.48 1.03
CA SER A 41 8.69 1.39 -0.04
C SER A 41 7.29 1.94 0.17
N ARG A 42 7.06 3.17 -0.29
CA ARG A 42 5.74 3.77 -0.37
C ARG A 42 5.32 3.81 -1.83
N CYS A 43 4.11 3.36 -2.12
CA CYS A 43 3.60 3.46 -3.48
C CYS A 43 3.37 4.91 -3.90
N ALA A 44 3.22 5.14 -5.21
CA ALA A 44 2.80 6.43 -5.73
C ALA A 44 1.50 6.89 -5.05
N SER A 45 1.43 8.17 -4.72
CA SER A 45 0.28 8.79 -4.08
C SER A 45 -0.79 9.16 -5.11
N LEU A 46 -2.04 9.09 -4.69
CA LEU A 46 -3.20 9.59 -5.43
C LEU A 46 -3.83 10.74 -4.65
N MET A 47 -3.99 11.89 -5.29
CA MET A 47 -4.74 13.01 -4.71
C MET A 47 -6.23 12.65 -4.63
N VAL A 48 -6.79 12.84 -3.45
CA VAL A 48 -8.19 12.55 -3.15
C VAL A 48 -8.98 13.86 -3.15
N PRO A 49 -10.10 13.96 -3.89
CA PRO A 49 -10.97 15.13 -3.86
C PRO A 49 -11.48 15.47 -2.46
N GLU A 50 -11.63 16.76 -2.16
CA GLU A 50 -12.08 17.26 -0.86
C GLU A 50 -13.45 16.69 -0.43
N THR A 51 -14.35 16.45 -1.40
CA THR A 51 -15.66 15.81 -1.15
C THR A 51 -15.54 14.41 -0.53
N ILE A 52 -14.50 13.66 -0.90
CA ILE A 52 -14.19 12.35 -0.32
C ILE A 52 -13.47 12.51 1.01
N LEU A 53 -12.52 13.45 1.11
CA LEU A 53 -11.76 13.72 2.33
C LEU A 53 -12.66 14.11 3.51
N GLN A 54 -13.73 14.87 3.27
CA GLN A 54 -14.72 15.21 4.30
C GLN A 54 -15.31 13.96 4.96
N GLY A 55 -15.57 12.91 4.18
CA GLY A 55 -16.07 11.66 4.73
C GLY A 55 -15.04 10.85 5.49
N ILE A 56 -13.81 10.86 5.00
CA ILE A 56 -12.69 10.20 5.66
C ILE A 56 -12.38 10.87 7.00
N ARG A 57 -12.39 12.19 7.05
CA ARG A 57 -12.24 12.96 8.31
C ARG A 57 -13.39 12.70 9.29
N ALA A 58 -14.55 12.28 8.80
CA ALA A 58 -15.67 11.82 9.62
C ALA A 58 -15.58 10.32 9.99
N GLY A 59 -14.43 9.68 9.80
CA GLY A 59 -14.18 8.28 10.18
C GLY A 59 -14.66 7.24 9.17
N ARG A 60 -15.03 7.63 7.95
CA ARG A 60 -15.50 6.70 6.92
C ARG A 60 -14.34 6.16 6.07
N GLU A 61 -14.45 4.92 5.64
CA GLU A 61 -13.45 4.33 4.76
C GLU A 61 -13.49 4.95 3.35
N LEU A 62 -12.31 5.17 2.75
CA LEU A 62 -12.17 5.64 1.36
C LEU A 62 -12.99 4.80 0.38
N GLY A 63 -12.97 3.46 0.52
CA GLY A 63 -13.74 2.57 -0.36
C GLY A 63 -15.25 2.84 -0.32
N SER A 64 -15.78 3.16 0.87
CA SER A 64 -17.20 3.47 1.07
C SER A 64 -17.57 4.82 0.47
N GLU A 65 -16.72 5.84 0.63
CA GLU A 65 -16.96 7.16 0.02
C GLU A 65 -16.87 7.11 -1.50
N MET A 66 -15.92 6.34 -2.04
CA MET A 66 -15.82 6.10 -3.49
C MET A 66 -17.07 5.42 -4.05
N ALA A 67 -17.61 4.41 -3.35
CA ALA A 67 -18.81 3.69 -3.79
C ALA A 67 -20.04 4.61 -3.86
N LYS A 68 -20.19 5.53 -2.91
CA LYS A 68 -21.29 6.52 -2.91
C LYS A 68 -21.21 7.46 -4.11
N ILE A 69 -20.02 7.97 -4.43
CA ILE A 69 -19.85 8.97 -5.49
C ILE A 69 -19.95 8.33 -6.87
N THR A 70 -19.39 7.13 -7.03
CA THR A 70 -19.34 6.43 -8.32
C THR A 70 -20.63 5.66 -8.62
N GLY A 71 -21.53 5.54 -7.64
CA GLY A 71 -22.71 4.66 -7.72
C GLY A 71 -22.35 3.18 -7.85
N ASN A 72 -21.08 2.82 -7.66
CA ASN A 72 -20.56 1.49 -7.89
C ASN A 72 -20.09 0.85 -6.59
N ALA A 73 -20.84 -0.12 -6.08
CA ALA A 73 -20.47 -0.87 -4.89
C ALA A 73 -19.24 -1.78 -5.10
N GLU A 74 -18.89 -2.09 -6.35
CA GLU A 74 -17.76 -2.96 -6.71
C GLU A 74 -16.45 -2.19 -6.99
N VAL A 75 -16.29 -0.97 -6.47
CA VAL A 75 -15.03 -0.19 -6.57
C VAL A 75 -13.78 -1.03 -6.27
N LYS A 76 -13.86 -1.95 -5.31
CA LYS A 76 -12.74 -2.85 -4.95
C LYS A 76 -12.36 -3.82 -6.09
N ARG A 77 -13.29 -4.27 -6.92
CA ARG A 77 -13.05 -5.18 -8.06
C ARG A 77 -12.51 -4.46 -9.30
N GLN A 78 -12.73 -3.15 -9.41
CA GLN A 78 -12.29 -2.32 -10.54
C GLN A 78 -10.95 -1.62 -10.29
N GLY A 79 -10.04 -2.23 -9.52
CA GLY A 79 -8.73 -1.64 -9.22
C GLY A 79 -8.75 -0.52 -8.18
N GLY A 80 -9.87 -0.30 -7.48
CA GLY A 80 -10.01 0.68 -6.41
C GLY A 80 -10.09 2.13 -6.92
N ALA A 81 -9.90 3.09 -6.00
CA ALA A 81 -9.89 4.52 -6.33
C ALA A 81 -8.89 4.88 -7.44
N ILE A 82 -7.70 4.26 -7.42
CA ILE A 82 -6.68 4.40 -8.46
C ILE A 82 -7.24 4.02 -9.83
N GLY A 83 -7.86 2.84 -9.94
CA GLY A 83 -8.45 2.40 -11.20
C GLY A 83 -9.52 3.33 -11.73
N ILE A 84 -10.39 3.82 -10.84
CA ILE A 84 -11.47 4.74 -11.24
C ILE A 84 -10.91 6.08 -11.70
N PHE A 85 -10.04 6.72 -10.91
CA PHE A 85 -9.53 8.05 -11.24
C PHE A 85 -8.53 8.06 -12.41
N THR A 86 -7.94 6.92 -12.74
CA THR A 86 -7.04 6.78 -13.89
C THR A 86 -7.73 6.18 -15.12
N ASN A 87 -9.06 6.02 -15.09
CA ASN A 87 -9.83 5.39 -16.17
C ASN A 87 -9.28 4.01 -16.58
N GLY A 88 -8.92 3.20 -15.60
CA GLY A 88 -8.40 1.84 -15.76
C GLY A 88 -6.95 1.73 -16.22
N GLN A 89 -6.24 2.84 -16.48
CA GLN A 89 -4.84 2.80 -16.91
C GLN A 89 -3.89 2.30 -15.83
N LEU A 90 -4.24 2.54 -14.56
CA LEU A 90 -3.59 1.95 -13.40
C LEU A 90 -4.60 1.19 -12.55
N SER A 91 -4.11 0.36 -11.65
CA SER A 91 -4.91 -0.29 -10.62
C SER A 91 -4.15 -0.27 -9.30
N ARG A 92 -4.84 -0.52 -8.20
CA ARG A 92 -4.18 -0.77 -6.91
C ARG A 92 -3.10 -1.84 -7.03
N THR A 93 -3.39 -2.93 -7.75
CA THR A 93 -2.44 -4.02 -7.98
C THR A 93 -1.20 -3.56 -8.74
N SER A 94 -1.34 -2.82 -9.84
CA SER A 94 -0.17 -2.39 -10.63
C SER A 94 0.70 -1.38 -9.87
N VAL A 95 0.09 -0.48 -9.11
CA VAL A 95 0.80 0.50 -8.28
C VAL A 95 1.49 -0.18 -7.09
N TYR A 96 0.83 -1.11 -6.42
CA TYR A 96 1.42 -1.84 -5.30
C TYR A 96 2.53 -2.79 -5.76
N HIS A 97 2.40 -3.38 -6.95
CA HIS A 97 3.42 -4.23 -7.52
C HIS A 97 4.76 -3.49 -7.67
N GLN A 98 4.74 -2.23 -8.14
CA GLN A 98 5.96 -1.43 -8.24
C GLN A 98 6.58 -1.15 -6.86
N ALA A 99 5.77 -0.75 -5.87
CA ALA A 99 6.26 -0.53 -4.51
C ALA A 99 6.79 -1.82 -3.85
N LEU A 100 6.19 -2.97 -4.14
CA LEU A 100 6.65 -4.27 -3.67
C LEU A 100 8.04 -4.60 -4.24
N LEU A 101 8.24 -4.39 -5.55
CA LEU A 101 9.54 -4.57 -6.18
C LEU A 101 10.61 -3.65 -5.57
N LEU A 102 10.26 -2.40 -5.29
CA LEU A 102 11.15 -1.45 -4.61
C LEU A 102 11.48 -1.90 -3.18
N ALA A 103 10.49 -2.39 -2.42
CA ALA A 103 10.71 -2.91 -1.06
C ALA A 103 11.59 -4.18 -1.06
N LEU A 104 11.67 -4.92 -2.17
CA LEU A 104 12.54 -6.09 -2.32
C LEU A 104 14.02 -5.73 -2.60
N VAL A 105 14.34 -4.47 -2.91
CA VAL A 105 15.71 -4.03 -3.29
C VAL A 105 16.78 -4.47 -2.30
N PRO A 106 16.63 -4.31 -0.97
CA PRO A 106 17.67 -4.70 -0.02
C PRO A 106 18.00 -6.21 -0.01
N PHE A 107 17.07 -7.05 -0.47
CA PHE A 107 17.21 -8.52 -0.39
C PHE A 107 18.06 -9.11 -1.52
N HIS A 108 18.18 -8.41 -2.66
CA HIS A 108 18.91 -8.91 -3.83
C HIS A 108 20.08 -8.01 -4.26
N ASN A 109 20.39 -6.97 -3.49
CA ASN A 109 21.51 -6.06 -3.74
C ASN A 109 22.54 -6.15 -2.61
N PRO A 110 23.74 -6.72 -2.85
CA PRO A 110 24.74 -6.96 -1.80
C PRO A 110 25.20 -5.73 -1.02
N ILE A 111 25.08 -4.53 -1.62
CA ILE A 111 25.45 -3.26 -0.95
C ILE A 111 24.67 -3.03 0.35
N TYR A 112 23.45 -3.57 0.48
CA TYR A 112 22.64 -3.45 1.69
C TYR A 112 23.04 -4.44 2.80
N GLN A 113 23.88 -5.43 2.50
CA GLN A 113 24.33 -6.44 3.47
C GLN A 113 25.64 -6.05 4.19
N GLN A 114 26.25 -4.91 3.81
CA GLN A 114 27.61 -4.55 4.24
C GLN A 114 27.70 -3.79 5.59
N HIS A 115 26.59 -3.61 6.33
CA HIS A 115 26.57 -2.80 7.55
C HIS A 115 26.32 -3.59 8.86
N SER A 116 26.71 -4.86 8.92
CA SER A 116 26.62 -5.67 10.14
C SER A 116 27.98 -6.17 10.68
N GLN A 117 29.04 -5.39 10.50
CA GLN A 117 30.34 -5.59 11.18
C GLN A 117 30.60 -4.49 12.20
#